data_AF-A0A1F9TLU5-F1
#
_entry.id   AF-A0A1F9TLU5-F1
#
_cell.length_a   1.000
_cell.length_b   1.000
_cell.length_c   1.000
_cell.angle_alpha   90.00
_cell.angle_beta   90.00
_cell.angle_gamma   90.00
#
_symmetry.space_group_name_H-M   'P 1'
#
loop_
_entity.id
_entity.type
_entity.pdbx_description
1 polymer ?
#
loop_
_entity_poly.entity_id
_entity_poly.type
_entity_poly.pdbx_seq_one_letter_code
_entity_poly.pdbx_strand_id
1 'polypeptide(L)'
;MDTKTYELYAPVRNTINKALGVVVKVAGDNITVQPQAGERMTFKAQYLAPANEQETAALLPLVTRLKLDEENRERAKVIKTDPALIREEFDKFVHHIGARYPKSAEAFREFWAELMAAAGDVPGQTWEMKPNTAKNPGPVLKIYNHATQKWVYCLALLAGWGLRMEIKKEFLPPGTEPLFPIDHAMFGAGRAVELVYRDFTPEKRKPYADCVRAIYAKAAPPPPAA
;
A
#
# COMPACT_ATOMS: atom_id res chain seq x y z
N MET A 1 23.85 0.00 37.46
CA MET A 1 23.98 1.08 36.46
C MET A 1 22.60 1.26 35.87
N ASP A 2 21.96 2.40 36.16
CA ASP A 2 20.59 2.68 35.71
C ASP A 2 20.55 2.74 34.19
N THR A 3 19.87 1.78 33.57
CA THR A 3 19.39 1.89 32.19
C THR A 3 18.49 3.12 32.12
N LYS A 4 19.05 4.29 31.79
CA LYS A 4 18.25 5.41 31.28
C LYS A 4 17.55 4.90 30.04
N THR A 5 16.26 4.67 30.19
CA THR A 5 15.32 4.09 29.25
C THR A 5 15.36 4.91 27.96
N TYR A 6 15.95 4.36 26.90
CA TYR A 6 15.75 4.94 25.57
C TYR A 6 14.28 4.69 25.20
N GLU A 7 13.52 5.75 25.04
CA GLU A 7 12.12 5.68 24.61
C GLU A 7 12.01 5.91 23.11
N LEU A 8 10.92 5.41 22.53
CA LEU A 8 10.63 5.67 21.13
C LEU A 8 10.49 7.18 20.90
N TYR A 9 11.12 7.67 19.84
CA TYR A 9 11.24 9.08 19.49
C TYR A 9 12.11 9.94 20.41
N ALA A 10 12.85 9.35 21.34
CA ALA A 10 13.82 10.09 22.15
C ALA A 10 14.96 10.64 21.26
N PRO A 11 15.30 11.94 21.37
CA PRO A 11 16.48 12.52 20.74
C PRO A 11 17.77 11.99 21.40
N VAL A 12 18.70 11.50 20.59
CA VAL A 12 19.96 10.92 21.04
C VAL A 12 21.13 11.42 20.21
N ARG A 13 22.31 11.42 20.85
CA ARG A 13 23.60 11.65 20.21
C ARG A 13 24.47 10.42 20.34
N ASN A 14 25.21 10.09 19.29
CA ASN A 14 26.26 9.09 19.35
C ASN A 14 27.46 9.65 20.12
N THR A 15 27.96 8.90 21.11
CA THR A 15 29.03 9.38 21.99
C THR A 15 30.40 9.40 21.32
N ILE A 16 30.60 8.61 20.27
CA ILE A 16 31.85 8.48 19.50
C ILE A 16 31.94 9.59 18.45
N ASN A 17 31.03 9.59 17.47
CA ASN A 17 31.11 10.47 16.30
C ASN A 17 30.22 11.73 16.40
N LYS A 18 29.50 11.90 17.52
CA LYS A 18 28.60 13.03 17.79
C LYS A 18 27.43 13.17 16.81
N ALA A 19 27.13 12.14 16.01
CA ALA A 19 25.97 12.15 15.13
C ALA A 19 24.67 12.20 15.93
N LEU A 20 23.72 13.01 15.47
CA LEU A 20 22.41 13.18 16.08
C LEU A 20 21.36 12.30 15.40
N GLY A 21 20.39 11.83 16.16
CA GLY A 21 19.23 11.16 15.60
C GLY A 21 18.14 10.88 16.63
N VAL A 22 17.07 10.23 16.16
CA VAL A 22 15.87 9.95 16.94
C VAL A 22 15.71 8.44 17.07
N VAL A 23 15.47 7.94 18.28
CA VAL A 23 15.23 6.52 18.53
C VAL A 23 13.96 6.06 17.80
N VAL A 24 14.05 4.99 17.01
CA VAL A 24 12.92 4.41 16.26
C VAL A 24 12.68 2.93 16.58
N LYS A 25 13.57 2.29 17.33
CA LYS A 25 13.38 0.94 17.86
C LYS A 25 14.32 0.68 19.04
N VAL A 26 13.83 -0.06 20.03
CA VAL A 26 14.60 -0.52 21.18
C VAL A 26 14.46 -2.03 21.26
N ALA A 27 15.57 -2.75 21.29
CA ALA A 27 15.61 -4.21 21.36
C ALA A 27 16.75 -4.67 22.29
N GLY A 28 16.46 -4.74 23.59
CA GLY A 28 17.49 -4.90 24.62
C GLY A 28 18.49 -3.75 24.55
N ASP A 29 19.78 -4.07 24.49
CA ASP A 29 20.86 -3.07 24.36
C ASP A 29 21.04 -2.51 22.94
N ASN A 30 20.28 -2.99 21.95
CA ASN A 30 20.37 -2.50 20.58
C ASN A 30 19.31 -1.43 20.33
N ILE A 31 19.76 -0.22 20.01
CA ILE A 31 18.93 0.95 19.77
C ILE A 31 19.04 1.35 18.31
N THR A 32 17.93 1.30 17.57
CA THR A 32 17.89 1.81 16.20
C THR A 32 17.53 3.29 16.21
N VAL A 33 18.33 4.09 15.53
CA VAL A 33 18.24 5.54 15.46
C VAL A 33 18.06 5.96 14.00
N GLN A 34 17.13 6.88 13.75
CA GLN A 34 16.98 7.57 12.49
C GLN A 34 17.76 8.89 12.56
N PRO A 35 18.84 9.08 11.79
CA PRO A 35 19.50 10.38 11.66
C PRO A 35 18.63 11.35 10.84
N GLN A 36 18.93 12.66 10.90
CA GLN A 36 18.28 13.67 10.06
C GLN A 36 18.45 13.38 8.57
N ALA A 37 19.64 12.92 8.19
CA ALA A 37 19.97 12.50 6.84
C ALA A 37 20.57 11.09 6.88
N GLY A 38 20.15 10.23 5.95
CA GLY A 38 20.63 8.86 5.83
C GLY A 38 19.66 7.80 6.34
N GLU A 39 20.12 6.56 6.29
CA GLU A 39 19.34 5.39 6.66
C GLU A 39 19.35 5.14 8.17
N ARG A 40 18.43 4.29 8.63
CA ARG A 40 18.35 3.87 10.02
C ARG A 40 19.61 3.09 10.40
N MET A 41 20.20 3.43 11.53
CA MET A 41 21.39 2.77 12.05
C MET A 41 21.10 2.17 13.42
N THR A 42 21.73 1.03 13.75
CA THR A 42 21.57 0.42 15.07
C THR A 42 22.87 0.51 15.85
N PHE A 43 22.78 1.00 17.08
CA PHE A 43 23.91 1.17 18.01
C PHE A 43 23.66 0.39 19.29
N LYS A 44 24.74 0.01 19.99
CA LYS A 44 24.62 -0.40 21.39
C LYS A 44 24.27 0.81 22.26
N ALA A 45 23.42 0.62 23.26
CA ALA A 45 22.96 1.64 24.20
C ALA A 45 24.12 2.45 24.83
N GLN A 46 25.26 1.80 25.10
CA GLN A 46 26.47 2.43 25.66
C GLN A 46 27.12 3.47 24.73
N TYR A 47 26.83 3.43 23.43
CA TYR A 47 27.36 4.39 22.45
C TYR A 47 26.40 5.53 22.16
N LEU A 48 25.29 5.59 22.89
CA LEU A 48 24.32 6.66 22.80
C LEU A 48 24.28 7.43 24.12
N ALA A 49 23.86 8.68 24.03
CA ALA A 49 23.47 9.48 25.16
C ALA A 49 22.26 10.33 24.76
N PRO A 50 21.40 10.77 25.70
CA PRO A 50 20.39 11.77 25.43
C PRO A 50 21.01 13.00 24.78
N ALA A 51 20.32 13.55 23.77
CA ALA A 51 20.69 14.83 23.18
C ALA A 51 20.48 15.96 24.21
N ASN A 52 21.31 17.00 24.16
CA ASN A 52 21.10 18.20 24.96
C ASN A 52 19.94 19.05 24.39
N GLU A 53 19.60 20.16 25.03
CA GLU A 53 18.45 21.01 24.62
C GLU A 53 18.61 21.56 23.19
N GLN A 54 19.81 22.00 22.80
CA GLN A 54 20.08 22.53 21.46
C GLN A 54 19.99 21.44 20.39
N GLU A 55 20.58 20.28 20.66
CA GLU A 55 20.53 19.11 19.78
C GLU A 55 19.09 18.58 19.66
N THR A 56 18.33 18.61 20.75
CA THR A 56 16.90 18.23 20.78
C THR A 56 16.06 19.17 19.92
N ALA A 57 16.29 20.49 20.03
CA ALA A 57 15.62 21.47 19.18
C ALA A 57 15.89 21.22 17.69
N ALA A 58 17.13 20.86 17.33
CA ALA A 58 17.47 20.50 15.95
C ALA A 58 16.76 19.22 15.46
N LEU A 59 16.50 18.27 16.35
CA LEU A 59 15.82 17.01 16.03
C LEU A 59 14.28 17.09 16.05
N LEU A 60 13.70 18.16 16.59
CA LEU A 60 12.26 18.32 16.73
C LEU A 60 11.47 18.11 15.42
N PRO A 61 11.88 18.67 14.26
CA PRO A 61 11.18 18.42 13.00
C PRO A 61 11.17 16.94 12.60
N LEU A 62 12.26 16.22 12.87
CA LEU A 62 12.37 14.79 12.61
C LEU A 62 11.46 13.99 13.55
N VAL A 63 11.43 14.34 14.85
CA VAL A 63 10.53 13.71 15.84
C VAL A 63 9.07 13.87 15.40
N THR A 64 8.66 15.09 15.04
CA THR A 64 7.29 15.37 14.59
C THR A 64 6.93 14.56 13.35
N ARG A 65 7.82 14.53 12.35
CA ARG A 65 7.62 13.71 11.14
C ARG A 65 7.46 12.22 11.47
N LEU A 66 8.34 11.68 12.30
CA LEU A 66 8.33 10.25 12.65
C LEU A 66 7.08 9.84 13.44
N LYS A 67 6.58 10.71 14.32
CA LYS A 67 5.30 10.49 15.02
C LYS A 67 4.13 10.51 14.06
N LEU A 68 4.07 11.51 13.16
CA LEU A 68 3.03 11.61 12.14
C LEU A 68 3.04 10.40 11.19
N ASP A 69 4.22 9.91 10.80
CA ASP A 69 4.37 8.71 9.97
C ASP A 69 3.82 7.46 10.66
N GLU A 70 4.01 7.32 11.98
CA GLU A 70 3.49 6.20 12.75
C GLU A 70 1.98 6.30 12.94
N GLU A 71 1.44 7.47 13.28
CA GLU A 71 0.00 7.71 13.33
C GLU A 71 -0.67 7.39 11.99
N ASN A 72 -0.07 7.83 10.89
CA ASN A 72 -0.54 7.50 9.55
C ASN A 72 -0.49 5.99 9.26
N ARG A 73 0.53 5.28 9.77
CA ARG A 73 0.64 3.82 9.62
C ARG A 73 -0.44 3.10 10.43
N GLU A 74 -0.66 3.49 11.68
CA GLU A 74 -1.70 2.89 12.52
C GLU A 74 -3.09 3.14 11.94
N ARG A 75 -3.38 4.37 11.50
CA ARG A 75 -4.62 4.69 10.78
C ARG A 75 -4.77 3.82 9.53
N ALA A 76 -3.70 3.63 8.76
CA ALA A 76 -3.73 2.78 7.58
C ALA A 76 -4.00 1.29 7.90
N LYS A 77 -3.53 0.78 9.05
CA LYS A 77 -3.86 -0.59 9.50
C LYS A 77 -5.34 -0.72 9.84
N VAL A 78 -5.89 0.24 10.58
CA VAL A 78 -7.32 0.27 10.94
C VAL A 78 -8.19 0.31 9.69
N ILE A 79 -7.87 1.20 8.74
CA ILE A 79 -8.56 1.27 7.46
C ILE A 79 -8.52 -0.08 6.74
N LYS A 80 -7.36 -0.76 6.66
CA LYS A 80 -7.25 -2.06 5.98
C LYS A 80 -8.11 -3.18 6.57
N THR A 81 -8.51 -3.06 7.83
CA THR A 81 -9.29 -4.09 8.53
C THR A 81 -10.78 -3.78 8.62
N ASP A 82 -11.19 -2.52 8.51
CA ASP A 82 -12.59 -2.10 8.63
C ASP A 82 -13.24 -1.93 7.24
N PRO A 83 -14.18 -2.82 6.84
CA PRO A 83 -14.80 -2.75 5.53
C PRO A 83 -15.54 -1.43 5.25
N ALA A 84 -16.10 -0.77 6.26
CA ALA A 84 -16.82 0.49 6.08
C ALA A 84 -15.85 1.63 5.76
N LEU A 85 -14.73 1.70 6.47
CA LEU A 85 -13.69 2.70 6.21
C LEU A 85 -13.02 2.50 4.84
N ILE A 86 -12.85 1.25 4.40
CA ILE A 86 -12.32 0.95 3.05
C ILE A 86 -13.25 1.51 1.97
N ARG A 87 -14.56 1.32 2.13
CA ARG A 87 -15.57 1.85 1.19
C ARG A 87 -15.57 3.38 1.22
N GLU A 88 -15.48 4.00 2.39
CA GLU A 88 -15.39 5.45 2.51
C GLU A 88 -14.16 6.02 1.79
N GLU A 89 -12.98 5.40 1.95
CA GLU A 89 -11.77 5.82 1.24
C GLU A 89 -11.87 5.60 -0.27
N PHE A 90 -12.53 4.52 -0.71
CA PHE A 90 -12.84 4.30 -2.11
C PHE A 90 -13.75 5.42 -2.66
N ASP A 91 -14.79 5.80 -1.94
CA ASP A 91 -15.69 6.87 -2.36
C ASP A 91 -14.97 8.23 -2.45
N LYS A 92 -14.07 8.53 -1.50
CA LYS A 92 -13.19 9.71 -1.58
C LYS A 92 -12.29 9.67 -2.81
N PHE A 93 -11.72 8.51 -3.12
CA PHE A 93 -10.89 8.32 -4.31
C PHE A 93 -11.69 8.58 -5.61
N VAL A 94 -12.89 8.01 -5.73
CA VAL A 94 -13.77 8.24 -6.89
C VAL A 94 -14.21 9.71 -6.96
N HIS A 95 -14.54 10.32 -5.81
CA HIS A 95 -14.89 11.74 -5.74
C HIS A 95 -13.76 12.63 -6.25
N HIS A 96 -12.50 12.33 -5.91
CA HIS A 96 -11.34 13.06 -6.40
C HIS A 96 -11.20 13.02 -7.93
N ILE A 97 -11.44 11.85 -8.54
CA ILE A 97 -11.49 11.72 -10.01
C ILE A 97 -12.64 12.58 -10.56
N GLY A 98 -13.82 12.48 -9.94
CA GLY A 98 -15.04 13.13 -10.39
C GLY A 98 -15.02 14.65 -10.32
N ALA A 99 -14.25 15.22 -9.39
CA ALA A 99 -14.09 16.67 -9.23
C ALA A 99 -13.56 17.36 -10.50
N ARG A 100 -12.77 16.65 -11.31
CA ARG A 100 -12.24 17.16 -12.60
C ARG A 100 -12.83 16.44 -13.80
N TYR A 101 -13.18 15.16 -13.66
CA TYR A 101 -13.60 14.28 -14.76
C TYR A 101 -14.82 13.43 -14.36
N PRO A 102 -16.03 14.00 -14.27
CA PRO A 102 -17.21 13.31 -13.74
C PRO A 102 -17.58 12.04 -14.52
N LYS A 103 -17.55 12.08 -15.85
CA LYS A 103 -17.79 10.89 -16.71
C LYS A 103 -16.76 9.79 -16.48
N SER A 104 -15.51 10.15 -16.20
CA SER A 104 -14.46 9.19 -15.93
C SER A 104 -14.65 8.50 -14.58
N ALA A 105 -15.10 9.25 -13.57
CA ALA A 105 -15.43 8.70 -12.26
C ALA A 105 -16.62 7.72 -12.33
N GLU A 106 -17.62 8.03 -13.16
CA GLU A 106 -18.75 7.13 -13.44
C GLU A 106 -18.28 5.83 -14.12
N ALA A 107 -17.55 5.93 -15.23
CA ALA A 107 -17.01 4.76 -15.93
C ALA A 107 -16.08 3.92 -15.03
N PHE A 108 -15.28 4.56 -14.18
CA PHE A 108 -14.46 3.88 -13.19
C PHE A 108 -15.31 3.10 -12.19
N ARG A 109 -16.36 3.72 -11.64
CA ARG A 109 -17.24 3.12 -10.63
C ARG A 109 -17.98 1.92 -11.23
N GLU A 110 -18.54 2.05 -12.43
CA GLU A 110 -19.18 0.95 -13.15
C GLU A 110 -18.22 -0.22 -13.34
N PHE A 111 -17.02 0.08 -13.85
CA PHE A 111 -16.02 -0.95 -14.07
C PHE A 111 -15.57 -1.61 -12.77
N TRP A 112 -15.36 -0.84 -11.70
CA TRP A 112 -15.04 -1.38 -10.39
C TRP A 112 -16.13 -2.33 -9.88
N ALA A 113 -17.40 -1.98 -10.05
CA ALA A 113 -18.52 -2.85 -9.70
C ALA A 113 -18.50 -4.17 -10.49
N GLU A 114 -18.17 -4.14 -11.79
CA GLU A 114 -18.00 -5.35 -12.60
C GLU A 114 -16.83 -6.23 -12.09
N LEU A 115 -15.72 -5.61 -11.68
CA LEU A 115 -14.60 -6.34 -11.07
C LEU A 115 -14.97 -6.94 -9.71
N MET A 116 -15.74 -6.22 -8.88
CA MET A 116 -16.24 -6.73 -7.60
C MET A 116 -17.20 -7.91 -7.79
N ALA A 117 -18.08 -7.85 -8.79
CA ALA A 117 -18.95 -8.96 -9.13
C ALA A 117 -18.16 -10.21 -9.58
N ALA A 118 -16.99 -10.02 -10.19
CA ALA A 118 -16.12 -11.12 -10.59
C ALA A 118 -15.25 -11.69 -9.44
N ALA A 119 -14.76 -10.82 -8.55
CA ALA A 119 -13.84 -11.17 -7.46
C ALA A 119 -14.53 -11.55 -6.14
N GLY A 120 -15.81 -11.18 -5.99
CA GLY A 120 -16.51 -11.11 -4.71
C GLY A 120 -16.22 -9.78 -4.01
N ASP A 121 -17.27 -9.08 -3.57
CA ASP A 121 -17.16 -7.79 -2.88
C ASP A 121 -16.96 -7.97 -1.37
N VAL A 122 -15.73 -8.27 -0.96
CA VAL A 122 -15.34 -8.41 0.45
C VAL A 122 -14.19 -7.45 0.76
N PRO A 123 -14.49 -6.18 1.11
CA PRO A 123 -13.47 -5.19 1.43
C PRO A 123 -12.62 -5.65 2.61
N GLY A 124 -11.31 -5.44 2.54
CA GLY A 124 -10.34 -5.92 3.52
C GLY A 124 -9.86 -7.34 3.24
N GLN A 125 -10.57 -8.12 2.41
CA GLN A 125 -10.20 -9.49 2.05
C GLN A 125 -9.87 -9.65 0.56
N THR A 126 -10.85 -9.50 -0.33
CA THR A 126 -10.67 -9.63 -1.79
C THR A 126 -10.21 -8.33 -2.44
N TRP A 127 -10.37 -7.20 -1.76
CA TRP A 127 -9.88 -5.91 -2.20
C TRP A 127 -9.61 -4.96 -1.04
N GLU A 128 -8.81 -3.93 -1.27
CA GLU A 128 -8.59 -2.84 -0.31
C GLU A 128 -8.12 -1.57 -1.03
N MET A 129 -8.03 -0.45 -0.30
CA MET A 129 -7.36 0.76 -0.77
C MET A 129 -5.88 0.73 -0.40
N LYS A 130 -4.99 0.98 -1.36
CA LYS A 130 -3.60 1.35 -1.04
C LYS A 130 -3.60 2.65 -0.25
N PRO A 131 -2.79 2.77 0.81
CA PRO A 131 -2.78 3.97 1.64
C PRO A 131 -2.35 5.19 0.81
N ASN A 132 -2.85 6.36 1.18
CA ASN A 132 -2.55 7.64 0.51
C ASN A 132 -1.05 8.03 0.57
N THR A 133 -0.27 7.37 1.45
CA THR A 133 1.19 7.50 1.53
C THR A 133 1.95 6.63 0.51
N ALA A 134 1.26 5.73 -0.19
CA ALA A 134 1.86 4.95 -1.26
C ALA A 134 2.11 5.85 -2.48
N LYS A 135 3.16 5.53 -3.25
CA LYS A 135 3.50 6.25 -4.51
C LYS A 135 2.32 6.34 -5.48
N ASN A 136 1.49 5.29 -5.51
CA ASN A 136 0.32 5.17 -6.37
C ASN A 136 -0.89 4.68 -5.53
N PRO A 137 -1.61 5.59 -4.86
CA PRO A 137 -2.80 5.23 -4.10
C PRO A 137 -3.95 4.84 -5.05
N GLY A 138 -4.84 3.99 -4.57
CA GLY A 138 -5.95 3.47 -5.35
C GLY A 138 -6.38 2.06 -4.93
N PRO A 139 -7.50 1.57 -5.46
CA PRO A 139 -8.00 0.26 -5.10
C PRO A 139 -7.15 -0.85 -5.73
N VAL A 140 -7.06 -1.96 -4.99
CA VAL A 140 -6.35 -3.17 -5.41
C VAL A 140 -7.21 -4.39 -5.18
N LEU A 141 -7.11 -5.36 -6.08
CA LEU A 141 -7.61 -6.72 -5.89
C LEU A 141 -6.54 -7.60 -5.25
N LYS A 142 -6.97 -8.45 -4.33
CA LYS A 142 -6.17 -9.44 -3.64
C LYS A 142 -6.68 -10.83 -3.98
N ILE A 143 -5.75 -11.72 -4.28
CA ILE A 143 -6.04 -13.13 -4.52
C ILE A 143 -5.44 -13.97 -3.40
N TYR A 144 -6.12 -15.03 -2.99
CA TYR A 144 -5.57 -15.98 -2.03
C TYR A 144 -4.60 -16.93 -2.75
N ASN A 145 -3.34 -16.90 -2.34
CA ASN A 145 -2.33 -17.81 -2.85
C ASN A 145 -2.28 -19.05 -1.95
N HIS A 146 -2.80 -20.17 -2.45
CA HIS A 146 -2.86 -21.46 -1.74
C HIS A 146 -1.49 -22.02 -1.37
N ALA A 147 -0.45 -21.80 -2.18
CA ALA A 147 0.88 -22.29 -1.88
C ALA A 147 1.51 -21.58 -0.65
N THR A 148 1.20 -20.30 -0.47
CA THR A 148 1.75 -19.48 0.63
C THR A 148 0.77 -19.24 1.77
N GLN A 149 -0.48 -19.66 1.60
CA GLN A 149 -1.60 -19.42 2.52
C GLN A 149 -1.80 -17.93 2.85
N LYS A 150 -1.55 -17.05 1.87
CA LYS A 150 -1.58 -15.59 2.05
C LYS A 150 -2.40 -14.90 0.96
N TRP A 151 -3.09 -13.84 1.35
CA TRP A 151 -3.65 -12.87 0.40
C TRP A 151 -2.53 -12.02 -0.19
N VAL A 152 -2.46 -11.94 -1.51
CA VAL A 152 -1.45 -11.17 -2.23
C VAL A 152 -2.11 -10.24 -3.23
N TYR A 153 -1.53 -9.05 -3.42
CA TYR A 153 -2.03 -8.14 -4.46
C TYR A 153 -1.89 -8.79 -5.83
N CYS A 154 -3.01 -8.86 -6.54
CA CYS A 154 -3.12 -9.43 -7.88
C CYS A 154 -3.16 -8.32 -8.93
N LEU A 155 -4.05 -7.34 -8.72
CA LEU A 155 -4.33 -6.27 -9.68
C LEU A 155 -4.44 -4.93 -8.95
N ALA A 156 -3.91 -3.87 -9.53
CA ALA A 156 -4.00 -2.51 -9.01
C ALA A 156 -4.59 -1.56 -10.06
N LEU A 157 -5.46 -0.66 -9.60
CA LEU A 157 -5.99 0.42 -10.41
C LEU A 157 -5.32 1.74 -10.00
N LEU A 158 -4.79 2.46 -10.98
CA LEU A 158 -4.15 3.75 -10.81
C LEU A 158 -4.94 4.78 -11.61
N ALA A 159 -5.42 5.81 -10.94
CA ALA A 159 -6.10 6.92 -11.59
C ALA A 159 -5.08 7.98 -12.04
N GLY A 160 -5.17 8.39 -13.31
CA GLY A 160 -4.44 9.50 -13.90
C GLY A 160 -5.29 10.17 -14.98
N TRP A 161 -4.67 10.60 -16.08
CA TRP A 161 -5.41 11.08 -17.26
C TRP A 161 -6.30 9.97 -17.88
N GLY A 162 -5.89 8.70 -17.72
CA GLY A 162 -6.69 7.50 -17.98
C GLY A 162 -6.73 6.57 -16.76
N LEU A 163 -7.35 5.40 -16.91
CA LEU A 163 -7.26 4.30 -15.95
C LEU A 163 -6.09 3.42 -16.32
N ARG A 164 -5.05 3.38 -15.50
CA ARG A 164 -4.01 2.36 -15.65
C ARG A 164 -4.34 1.18 -14.77
N MET A 165 -4.40 0.00 -15.36
CA MET A 165 -4.50 -1.26 -14.64
C MET A 165 -3.16 -1.97 -14.69
N GLU A 166 -2.69 -2.43 -13.54
CA GLU A 166 -1.50 -3.29 -13.45
C GLU A 166 -1.89 -4.63 -12.84
N ILE A 167 -1.35 -5.72 -13.37
CA ILE A 167 -1.64 -7.08 -12.93
C ILE A 167 -0.35 -7.89 -12.89
N LYS A 168 -0.20 -8.76 -11.88
CA LYS A 168 0.93 -9.69 -11.83
C LYS A 168 0.78 -10.80 -12.87
N LYS A 169 1.86 -11.06 -13.62
CA LYS A 169 1.90 -12.06 -14.70
C LYS A 169 1.52 -13.46 -14.22
N GLU A 170 1.95 -13.82 -13.02
CA GLU A 170 1.73 -15.13 -12.41
C GLU A 170 0.25 -15.51 -12.27
N PHE A 171 -0.65 -14.52 -12.24
CA PHE A 171 -2.09 -14.74 -12.13
C PHE A 171 -2.83 -14.61 -13.46
N LEU A 172 -2.19 -14.14 -14.54
CA LEU A 172 -2.89 -13.97 -15.80
C LEU A 172 -3.29 -15.31 -16.41
N PRO A 173 -4.57 -15.51 -16.79
CA PRO A 173 -4.97 -16.66 -17.58
C PRO A 173 -4.23 -16.67 -18.93
N PRO A 174 -3.77 -17.83 -19.41
CA PRO A 174 -3.13 -17.92 -20.72
C PRO A 174 -4.04 -17.39 -21.84
N GLY A 175 -3.49 -16.60 -22.76
CA GLY A 175 -4.22 -15.99 -23.87
C GLY A 175 -4.85 -14.63 -23.56
N THR A 176 -4.75 -14.14 -22.31
CA THR A 176 -5.24 -12.82 -21.91
C THR A 176 -4.17 -11.74 -21.93
N GLU A 177 -2.93 -12.10 -22.24
CA GLU A 177 -1.79 -11.17 -22.36
C GLU A 177 -2.05 -9.97 -23.28
N PRO A 178 -2.77 -10.09 -24.41
CA PRO A 178 -3.10 -8.95 -25.26
C PRO A 178 -3.98 -7.89 -24.58
N LEU A 179 -4.74 -8.24 -23.53
CA LEU A 179 -5.50 -7.28 -22.73
C LEU A 179 -4.56 -6.35 -21.94
N PHE A 180 -3.33 -6.78 -21.67
CA PHE A 180 -2.32 -6.04 -20.92
C PHE A 180 -1.04 -5.89 -21.76
N PRO A 181 -1.05 -5.03 -22.79
CA PRO A 181 0.03 -4.96 -23.78
C PRO A 181 1.34 -4.40 -23.22
N ILE A 182 1.31 -3.64 -22.12
CA ILE A 182 2.50 -3.05 -21.52
C ILE A 182 3.19 -4.12 -20.67
N ASP A 183 4.35 -4.56 -21.10
CA ASP A 183 5.14 -5.55 -20.36
C ASP A 183 6.02 -4.91 -19.28
N HIS A 184 6.54 -5.74 -18.37
CA HIS A 184 7.47 -5.39 -17.29
C HIS A 184 6.96 -4.33 -16.29
N ALA A 185 5.64 -4.22 -16.12
CA ALA A 185 5.03 -3.44 -15.04
C ALA A 185 5.32 -4.05 -13.66
N MET A 186 4.95 -3.36 -12.57
CA MET A 186 5.14 -3.84 -11.20
C MET A 186 6.58 -4.35 -10.92
N PHE A 187 7.59 -3.56 -11.28
CA PHE A 187 9.01 -3.92 -11.13
C PHE A 187 9.40 -5.20 -11.93
N GLY A 188 8.86 -5.35 -13.14
CA GLY A 188 9.17 -6.48 -14.03
C GLY A 188 8.26 -7.71 -13.86
N ALA A 189 7.54 -7.81 -12.75
CA ALA A 189 6.71 -8.97 -12.41
C ALA A 189 5.27 -8.91 -12.96
N GLY A 190 4.87 -7.79 -13.54
CA GLY A 190 3.50 -7.53 -13.98
C GLY A 190 3.39 -7.10 -15.44
N ARG A 191 2.15 -7.01 -15.90
CA ARG A 191 1.74 -6.36 -17.14
C ARG A 191 0.77 -5.23 -16.82
N ALA A 192 0.60 -4.31 -17.76
CA ALA A 192 -0.31 -3.20 -17.60
C ALA A 192 -1.09 -2.88 -18.87
N VAL A 193 -2.16 -2.12 -18.69
CA VAL A 193 -2.92 -1.47 -19.76
C VAL A 193 -3.28 -0.06 -19.32
N GLU A 194 -3.31 0.86 -20.27
CA GLU A 194 -3.83 2.21 -20.09
C GLU A 194 -5.16 2.31 -20.84
N LEU A 195 -6.22 2.62 -20.10
CA LEU A 195 -7.59 2.68 -20.60
C LEU A 195 -8.07 4.12 -20.60
N VAL A 196 -8.70 4.52 -21.69
CA VAL A 196 -9.29 5.85 -21.82
C VAL A 196 -10.72 5.80 -21.29
N TYR A 197 -10.95 6.42 -20.13
CA TYR A 197 -12.25 6.42 -19.46
C TYR A 197 -13.42 6.86 -20.33
N ARG A 198 -13.23 7.90 -21.16
CA ARG A 198 -14.27 8.45 -22.05
C ARG A 198 -14.82 7.40 -23.01
N ASP A 199 -13.98 6.47 -23.43
CA ASP A 199 -14.27 5.51 -24.49
C ASP A 199 -14.32 4.07 -23.95
N PHE A 200 -14.55 3.89 -22.64
CA PHE A 200 -14.54 2.59 -21.94
C PHE A 200 -15.94 2.00 -21.78
N THR A 201 -16.51 1.60 -22.92
CA THR A 201 -17.86 1.03 -23.02
C THR A 201 -17.96 -0.35 -22.38
N PRO A 202 -19.17 -0.85 -22.03
CA PRO A 202 -19.37 -2.18 -21.47
C PRO A 202 -18.69 -3.31 -22.27
N GLU A 203 -18.69 -3.23 -23.60
CA GLU A 203 -18.07 -4.23 -24.49
C GLU A 203 -16.55 -4.25 -24.34
N LYS A 204 -15.94 -3.09 -24.08
CA LYS A 204 -14.49 -2.98 -23.81
C LYS A 204 -14.14 -3.36 -22.38
N ARG A 205 -15.06 -3.21 -21.42
CA ARG A 205 -14.88 -3.60 -20.01
C ARG A 205 -14.96 -5.11 -19.82
N LYS A 206 -15.89 -5.75 -20.52
CA LYS A 206 -16.22 -7.16 -20.39
C LYS A 206 -15.00 -8.10 -20.42
N PRO A 207 -14.04 -8.00 -21.36
CA PRO A 207 -12.88 -8.88 -21.38
C PRO A 207 -12.03 -8.82 -20.11
N TYR A 208 -11.92 -7.64 -19.47
CA TYR A 208 -11.19 -7.49 -18.21
C TYR A 208 -11.94 -8.12 -17.03
N ALA A 209 -13.26 -7.92 -16.96
CA ALA A 209 -14.09 -8.56 -15.94
C ALA A 209 -14.10 -10.10 -16.10
N ASP A 210 -14.16 -10.60 -17.32
CA ASP A 210 -14.08 -12.03 -17.64
C ASP A 210 -12.70 -12.60 -17.28
N CYS A 211 -11.61 -11.87 -17.54
CA CYS A 211 -10.27 -12.21 -17.09
C CYS A 211 -10.21 -12.34 -15.56
N VAL A 212 -10.70 -11.33 -14.82
CA VAL A 212 -10.73 -11.38 -13.34
C VAL A 212 -11.57 -12.54 -12.84
N ARG A 213 -12.72 -12.84 -13.47
CA ARG A 213 -13.55 -14.00 -13.10
C ARG A 213 -12.78 -15.31 -13.26
N ALA A 214 -12.03 -15.46 -14.36
CA ALA A 214 -11.21 -16.65 -14.59
C ALA A 214 -10.08 -16.79 -13.56
N ILE A 215 -9.51 -15.67 -13.10
CA ILE A 215 -8.50 -15.64 -12.03
C ILE A 215 -9.09 -16.17 -10.72
N TYR A 216 -10.22 -15.62 -10.28
CA TYR A 216 -10.83 -15.99 -9.01
C TYR A 216 -11.45 -17.39 -9.04
N ALA A 217 -11.95 -17.86 -10.18
CA ALA A 217 -12.40 -19.23 -10.35
C ALA A 217 -11.28 -20.26 -10.11
N LYS A 218 -10.04 -19.94 -10.47
CA LYS A 218 -8.87 -20.80 -10.19
C LYS A 218 -8.36 -20.72 -8.76
N ALA A 219 -8.64 -19.61 -8.06
CA ALA A 219 -8.17 -19.36 -6.72
C ALA A 219 -9.19 -19.65 -5.61
N ALA A 220 -10.42 -20.03 -5.96
CA ALA A 220 -11.42 -20.45 -4.99
C ALA A 220 -10.84 -21.57 -4.09
N PRO A 221 -10.97 -21.47 -2.76
CA PRO A 221 -10.58 -22.57 -1.89
C PRO A 221 -11.38 -23.82 -2.25
N PRO A 222 -10.77 -25.03 -2.22
CA PRO A 222 -11.55 -26.25 -2.32
C PRO A 222 -12.63 -26.23 -1.23
N PRO A 223 -13.84 -26.76 -1.48
CA PRO A 223 -14.86 -26.87 -0.44
C PRO A 223 -14.27 -27.58 0.78
N PRO A 224 -14.67 -27.20 2.00
CA PRO A 224 -14.23 -27.90 3.20
C PRO A 224 -14.53 -29.39 3.02
N ALA A 225 -13.55 -30.25 3.31
CA ALA A 225 -13.74 -31.69 3.26
C ALA A 225 -14.94 -32.04 4.16
N ALA A 226 -15.94 -32.71 3.57
CA ALA A 226 -17.14 -33.16 4.24
C ALA A 226 -16.83 -34.20 5.32
#